data_AF-A0A7V5R6Z6-F1
#
_entry.id   AF-A0A7V5R6Z6-F1
#
_cell.length_a   1.000
_cell.length_b   1.000
_cell.length_c   1.000
_cell.angle_alpha   90.00
_cell.angle_beta   90.00
_cell.angle_gamma   90.00
#
_symmetry.space_group_name_H-M   'P 1'
#
loop_
_entity.id
_entity.type
_entity.pdbx_description
1 polymer ?
#
loop_
_entity_poly.entity_id
_entity_poly.type
_entity_poly.pdbx_seq_one_letter_code
_entity_poly.pdbx_strand_id
1 'polypeptide(L)'
;MKKKQVFSTTIILILFLGAPTWASPLLVDWAFNDNGTVFSAADTSTDALPGHFNTDSFNWNTGLGNITLNYDAAGAYSFQAFFDLEIVEGTNTYFNEYGEVHSAPADGQSWEIDEPGWVFGDIYDNLLAGQLDNLNGVPQGSEDDVSFAMGWDFTLSAGETALVTLTLSEEVPQGFYLAQVDPAGTHYFSSSLEIQSSPSPVPEPATILLFGTGVIGAVGIRFKNKGSSN
;
A
#
# COMPACT_ATOMS: atom_id res chain seq x y z
N MET A 1 12.02 20.98 71.47
CA MET A 1 11.73 20.15 70.29
C MET A 1 11.26 21.05 69.15
N LYS A 2 12.04 21.23 68.08
CA LYS A 2 11.59 21.91 66.86
C LYS A 2 11.93 21.01 65.67
N LYS A 3 10.88 20.45 65.04
CA LYS A 3 11.01 19.61 63.84
C LYS A 3 11.33 20.52 62.65
N LYS A 4 12.48 20.31 61.99
CA LYS A 4 12.77 20.95 60.70
C LYS A 4 12.12 20.08 59.63
N GLN A 5 11.08 20.61 58.96
CA GLN A 5 10.51 19.96 57.79
C GLN A 5 11.39 20.25 56.58
N VAL A 6 11.80 19.18 55.92
CA VAL A 6 12.53 19.20 54.64
C VAL A 6 11.50 19.45 53.55
N PHE A 7 11.59 20.59 52.87
CA PHE A 7 10.88 20.81 51.61
C PHE A 7 11.74 20.22 50.49
N SER A 8 11.33 19.06 49.98
CA SER A 8 11.90 18.47 48.77
C SER A 8 11.16 19.07 47.57
N THR A 9 11.77 20.07 46.92
CA THR A 9 11.26 20.63 45.68
C THR A 9 11.57 19.67 44.54
N THR A 10 10.56 18.97 44.03
CA THR A 10 10.67 18.19 42.80
C THR A 10 10.45 19.13 41.61
N ILE A 11 11.52 19.40 40.85
CA ILE A 11 11.43 20.10 39.57
C ILE A 11 11.04 19.06 38.52
N ILE A 12 9.83 19.16 37.97
CA ILE A 12 9.42 18.39 36.79
C ILE A 12 9.87 19.19 35.58
N LEU A 13 10.94 18.72 34.92
CA LEU A 13 11.40 19.26 33.65
C LEU A 13 10.60 18.56 32.53
N ILE A 14 9.58 19.24 32.00
CA ILE A 14 8.88 18.81 30.79
C ILE A 14 9.77 19.20 29.61
N LEU A 15 10.56 18.25 29.12
CA LEU A 15 11.26 18.39 27.84
C LEU A 15 10.23 18.25 26.73
N PHE A 16 9.76 19.37 26.19
CA PHE A 16 9.17 19.39 24.86
C PHE A 16 10.32 19.17 23.86
N LEU A 17 10.57 17.90 23.52
CA LEU A 17 11.27 17.58 22.29
C LEU A 17 10.31 18.00 21.16
N GLY A 18 10.53 19.19 20.60
CA GLY A 18 9.88 19.54 19.35
C GLY A 18 10.35 18.53 18.31
N ALA A 19 9.44 17.69 17.83
CA ALA A 19 9.71 16.96 16.60
C ALA A 19 9.98 18.00 15.49
N PRO A 20 10.95 17.78 14.59
CA PRO A 20 11.03 18.59 13.39
C PRO A 20 9.66 18.53 12.70
N THR A 21 9.00 19.68 12.56
CA THR A 21 7.81 19.78 11.71
C THR A 21 8.34 20.01 10.30
N TRP A 22 8.43 18.93 9.53
CA TRP A 22 8.66 19.02 8.09
C TRP A 22 7.48 19.73 7.45
N ALA A 23 7.72 20.38 6.32
CA ALA A 23 6.63 20.95 5.57
C ALA A 23 5.93 19.81 4.82
N SER A 24 4.63 19.67 5.05
CA SER A 24 3.85 18.67 4.33
C SER A 24 3.85 18.99 2.83
N PRO A 25 4.04 17.99 1.98
CA PRO A 25 4.06 18.19 0.55
C PRO A 25 2.65 18.47 0.03
N LEU A 26 2.57 18.93 -1.22
CA LEU A 26 1.34 19.01 -2.00
C LEU A 26 1.35 17.88 -3.04
N LEU A 27 0.25 17.16 -3.20
CA LEU A 27 0.08 16.27 -4.35
C LEU A 27 -0.33 17.09 -5.56
N VAL A 28 0.53 17.14 -6.59
CA VAL A 28 0.25 17.87 -7.83
C VAL A 28 -0.46 17.00 -8.83
N ASP A 29 0.11 15.83 -9.11
CA ASP A 29 -0.45 14.88 -10.06
C ASP A 29 -0.29 13.43 -9.58
N TRP A 30 -1.14 12.57 -10.13
CA TRP A 30 -1.13 11.15 -9.85
C TRP A 30 -1.76 10.38 -11.00
N ALA A 31 -1.29 9.14 -11.17
CA ALA A 31 -1.92 8.20 -12.08
C ALA A 31 -1.71 6.76 -11.62
N PHE A 32 -2.65 5.90 -12.00
CA PHE A 32 -2.55 4.45 -11.85
C PHE A 32 -2.69 3.81 -13.23
N ASN A 33 -1.85 2.82 -13.52
CA ASN A 33 -2.07 1.88 -14.61
C ASN A 33 -2.41 0.52 -13.97
N ASP A 34 -3.68 0.12 -14.08
CA ASP A 34 -4.17 -1.17 -13.59
C ASP A 34 -4.59 -2.03 -14.78
N ASN A 35 -3.79 -3.05 -15.07
CA ASN A 35 -3.97 -3.98 -16.18
C ASN A 35 -4.13 -3.29 -17.55
N GLY A 36 -3.40 -2.20 -17.78
CA GLY A 36 -3.47 -1.39 -19.00
C GLY A 36 -4.60 -0.35 -19.01
N THR A 37 -5.41 -0.26 -17.95
CA THR A 37 -6.42 0.79 -17.78
C THR A 37 -5.84 1.89 -16.92
N VAL A 38 -5.87 3.12 -17.43
CA VAL A 38 -5.28 4.28 -16.74
C VAL A 38 -6.35 5.07 -15.99
N PHE A 39 -6.03 5.45 -14.75
CA PHE A 39 -6.83 6.34 -13.90
C PHE A 39 -5.94 7.49 -13.45
N SER A 40 -6.33 8.75 -13.67
CA SER A 40 -5.49 9.91 -13.34
C SER A 40 -6.28 11.11 -12.85
N ALA A 41 -5.58 12.09 -12.27
CA ALA A 41 -6.17 13.33 -11.76
C ALA A 41 -6.92 14.13 -12.85
N ALA A 42 -6.46 14.06 -14.10
CA ALA A 42 -7.07 14.78 -15.22
C ALA A 42 -8.34 14.12 -15.77
N ASP A 43 -8.47 12.80 -15.65
CA ASP A 43 -9.55 12.01 -16.28
C ASP A 43 -10.61 11.52 -15.27
N THR A 44 -10.35 11.66 -13.97
CA THR A 44 -11.26 11.15 -12.94
C THR A 44 -11.61 12.21 -11.90
N SER A 45 -12.90 12.43 -11.68
CA SER A 45 -13.33 12.79 -10.32
C SER A 45 -12.92 11.63 -9.43
N THR A 46 -12.24 11.86 -8.33
CA THR A 46 -11.73 10.83 -7.39
C THR A 46 -12.74 9.77 -6.96
N ASP A 47 -14.04 9.97 -7.23
CA ASP A 47 -15.14 8.98 -7.17
C ASP A 47 -15.08 7.84 -8.22
N ALA A 48 -14.16 7.85 -9.20
CA ALA A 48 -14.13 6.91 -10.33
C ALA A 48 -13.07 5.79 -10.23
N LEU A 49 -12.29 5.71 -9.15
CA LEU A 49 -11.38 4.56 -8.95
C LEU A 49 -12.17 3.24 -8.81
N PRO A 50 -11.66 2.12 -9.34
CA PRO A 50 -12.32 0.83 -9.22
C PRO A 50 -12.56 0.42 -7.77
N GLY A 51 -13.63 -0.33 -7.52
CA GLY A 51 -14.03 -0.71 -6.15
C GLY A 51 -13.05 -1.60 -5.38
N HIS A 52 -11.96 -2.06 -6.02
CA HIS A 52 -10.89 -2.77 -5.33
C HIS A 52 -9.79 -1.86 -4.77
N PHE A 53 -9.80 -0.57 -5.13
CA PHE A 53 -8.98 0.46 -4.50
C PHE A 53 -9.62 0.89 -3.18
N ASN A 54 -8.80 0.98 -2.14
CA ASN A 54 -9.16 1.64 -0.89
C ASN A 54 -8.13 2.74 -0.59
N THR A 55 -8.63 3.97 -0.53
CA THR A 55 -7.84 5.19 -0.35
C THR A 55 -8.26 5.96 0.90
N ASP A 56 -8.98 5.33 1.83
CA ASP A 56 -9.52 5.99 3.04
C ASP A 56 -8.41 6.56 3.94
N SER A 57 -7.21 5.98 3.84
CA SER A 57 -6.01 6.39 4.59
C SER A 57 -5.05 7.25 3.77
N PHE A 58 -5.46 7.73 2.59
CA PHE A 58 -4.65 8.57 1.71
C PHE A 58 -5.18 10.01 1.71
N ASN A 59 -4.29 10.98 1.93
CA ASN A 59 -4.66 12.39 1.88
C ASN A 59 -4.36 12.96 0.50
N TRP A 60 -5.39 13.08 -0.34
CA TRP A 60 -5.28 13.64 -1.69
C TRP A 60 -4.81 15.10 -1.76
N ASN A 61 -4.80 15.85 -0.64
CA ASN A 61 -4.21 17.19 -0.64
C ASN A 61 -2.69 17.14 -0.48
N THR A 62 -2.17 16.18 0.28
CA THR A 62 -0.73 16.11 0.58
C THR A 62 -0.01 14.98 -0.12
N GLY A 63 -0.74 14.01 -0.68
CA GLY A 63 -0.16 12.80 -1.27
C GLY A 63 0.42 11.82 -0.25
N LEU A 64 0.18 12.04 1.04
CA LEU A 64 0.69 11.18 2.12
C LEU A 64 -0.37 10.19 2.58
N GLY A 65 0.09 9.01 3.00
CA GLY A 65 -0.75 7.96 3.55
C GLY A 65 -0.69 6.66 2.75
N ASN A 66 -1.73 5.85 2.88
CA ASN A 66 -1.77 4.51 2.30
C ASN A 66 -2.90 4.37 1.28
N ILE A 67 -2.57 3.71 0.16
CA ILE A 67 -3.54 3.18 -0.80
C ILE A 67 -3.38 1.66 -0.83
N THR A 68 -4.50 0.95 -0.83
CA THR A 68 -4.51 -0.52 -0.91
C THR A 68 -5.36 -1.01 -2.06
N LEU A 69 -4.92 -2.09 -2.71
CA LEU A 69 -5.62 -2.73 -3.82
C LEU A 69 -5.80 -4.22 -3.53
N ASN A 70 -7.04 -4.70 -3.67
CA ASN A 70 -7.38 -6.11 -3.42
C ASN A 70 -7.74 -6.84 -4.72
N TYR A 71 -6.97 -7.85 -5.08
CA TYR A 71 -7.26 -8.72 -6.24
C TYR A 71 -7.67 -10.10 -5.74
N ASP A 72 -8.76 -10.66 -6.26
CA ASP A 72 -9.37 -11.90 -5.75
C ASP A 72 -9.72 -12.94 -6.82
N ALA A 73 -9.32 -12.69 -8.07
CA ALA A 73 -9.52 -13.61 -9.18
C ALA A 73 -8.18 -14.21 -9.64
N ALA A 74 -8.23 -15.42 -10.19
CA ALA A 74 -7.05 -16.02 -10.80
C ALA A 74 -6.70 -15.30 -12.11
N GLY A 75 -5.42 -15.01 -12.32
CA GLY A 75 -4.97 -14.25 -13.48
C GLY A 75 -3.56 -13.71 -13.31
N ALA A 76 -3.02 -13.18 -14.41
CA ALA A 76 -1.85 -12.33 -14.37
C ALA A 76 -2.30 -10.88 -14.18
N TYR A 77 -1.59 -10.15 -13.34
CA TYR A 77 -1.88 -8.79 -12.97
C TYR A 77 -0.65 -7.92 -13.18
N SER A 78 -0.89 -6.69 -13.64
CA SER A 78 0.10 -5.62 -13.70
C SER A 78 -0.51 -4.36 -13.12
N PHE A 79 0.16 -3.77 -12.13
CA PHE A 79 -0.28 -2.55 -11.48
C PHE A 79 0.88 -1.59 -11.30
N GLN A 80 0.70 -0.32 -11.63
CA GLN A 80 1.69 0.73 -11.42
C GLN A 80 1.01 2.00 -10.92
N ALA A 81 1.73 2.77 -10.11
CA ALA A 81 1.28 4.04 -9.58
C ALA A 81 2.36 5.10 -9.79
N PHE A 82 1.92 6.31 -10.11
CA PHE A 82 2.71 7.52 -10.28
C PHE A 82 2.23 8.59 -9.31
N PHE A 83 3.16 9.32 -8.70
CA PHE A 83 2.89 10.46 -7.83
C PHE A 83 3.91 11.56 -8.07
N ASP A 84 3.39 12.78 -8.19
CA ASP A 84 4.15 14.01 -8.28
C ASP A 84 3.88 14.85 -7.03
N LEU A 85 4.91 15.05 -6.20
CA LEU A 85 4.82 15.72 -4.91
C LEU A 85 5.68 16.99 -4.91
N GLU A 86 5.08 18.10 -4.49
CA GLU A 86 5.79 19.38 -4.37
C GLU A 86 6.12 19.72 -2.91
N ILE A 87 7.41 19.97 -2.63
CA ILE A 87 7.89 20.28 -1.28
C ILE A 87 8.14 21.79 -1.14
N VAL A 88 7.06 22.51 -0.80
CA VAL A 88 7.12 23.96 -0.49
C VAL A 88 7.70 24.82 -1.63
N GLU A 89 7.37 24.47 -2.87
CA GLU A 89 7.85 25.09 -4.12
C GLU A 89 7.94 26.63 -4.05
N GLY A 90 6.88 27.28 -3.56
CA GLY A 90 6.80 28.76 -3.50
C GLY A 90 7.88 29.44 -2.64
N THR A 91 8.59 28.70 -1.81
CA THR A 91 9.72 29.22 -1.00
C THR A 91 11.03 28.44 -1.17
N ASN A 92 10.96 27.21 -1.67
CA ASN A 92 12.11 26.32 -1.74
C ASN A 92 12.44 25.86 -3.17
N THR A 93 11.65 26.28 -4.17
CA THR A 93 11.74 25.90 -5.59
C THR A 93 11.59 24.39 -5.84
N TYR A 94 11.34 23.99 -7.09
CA TYR A 94 11.21 22.57 -7.47
C TYR A 94 12.54 21.98 -7.99
N PHE A 95 13.46 22.80 -8.49
CA PHE A 95 14.64 22.33 -9.24
C PHE A 95 15.88 21.97 -8.38
N ASN A 96 15.72 21.86 -7.08
CA ASN A 96 16.79 21.59 -6.11
C ASN A 96 16.54 20.32 -5.31
N GLU A 97 15.73 19.43 -5.88
CA GLU A 97 15.35 18.14 -5.33
C GLU A 97 16.08 17.03 -6.09
N TYR A 98 16.20 15.85 -5.48
CA TYR A 98 16.74 14.69 -6.17
C TYR A 98 16.19 13.37 -5.62
N GLY A 99 16.25 12.34 -6.45
CA GLY A 99 15.86 10.98 -6.13
C GLY A 99 16.96 10.15 -5.45
N GLU A 100 16.58 9.30 -4.51
CA GLU A 100 17.39 8.19 -4.03
C GLU A 100 16.61 6.86 -4.06
N VAL A 101 17.35 5.76 -4.22
CA VAL A 101 16.80 4.40 -4.27
C VAL A 101 17.46 3.58 -3.19
N HIS A 102 16.66 2.89 -2.39
CA HIS A 102 17.15 2.15 -1.22
C HIS A 102 16.69 0.70 -1.26
N SER A 103 17.64 -0.20 -0.96
CA SER A 103 17.48 -1.66 -1.07
C SER A 103 17.25 -2.15 -2.50
N ALA A 104 17.12 -3.46 -2.68
CA ALA A 104 16.79 -4.07 -3.96
C ALA A 104 15.27 -4.28 -4.08
N PRO A 105 14.67 -4.06 -5.27
CA PRO A 105 13.26 -4.37 -5.50
C PRO A 105 13.01 -5.87 -5.36
N ALA A 106 11.80 -6.23 -4.95
CA ALA A 106 11.38 -7.62 -4.94
C ALA A 106 11.10 -8.15 -6.36
N ASP A 107 10.98 -9.47 -6.50
CA ASP A 107 10.58 -10.08 -7.77
C ASP A 107 9.21 -9.54 -8.23
N GLY A 108 9.15 -9.08 -9.47
CA GLY A 108 7.94 -8.48 -10.06
C GLY A 108 7.73 -7.01 -9.69
N GLN A 109 8.55 -6.43 -8.82
CA GLN A 109 8.46 -5.00 -8.50
C GLN A 109 9.25 -4.17 -9.52
N SER A 110 8.60 -3.15 -10.08
CA SER A 110 9.21 -2.15 -10.96
C SER A 110 9.10 -0.76 -10.33
N TRP A 111 10.00 0.14 -10.68
CA TRP A 111 10.05 1.48 -10.14
C TRP A 111 10.70 2.46 -11.11
N GLU A 112 10.53 3.74 -10.87
CA GLU A 112 11.20 4.80 -11.60
C GLU A 112 11.19 6.09 -10.75
N ILE A 113 12.24 6.88 -10.87
CA ILE A 113 12.27 8.26 -10.40
C ILE A 113 12.68 9.12 -11.57
N ASP A 114 11.92 10.15 -11.89
CA ASP A 114 12.27 11.07 -12.98
C ASP A 114 11.60 12.44 -12.77
N GLU A 115 11.98 13.39 -13.60
CA GLU A 115 11.20 14.62 -13.79
C GLU A 115 9.80 14.25 -14.31
N PRO A 116 8.71 14.88 -13.82
CA PRO A 116 7.33 14.47 -14.14
C PRO A 116 6.93 14.63 -15.62
N GLY A 117 7.77 15.22 -16.48
CA GLY A 117 7.61 15.24 -17.93
C GLY A 117 7.35 16.63 -18.53
N TRP A 118 7.60 17.70 -17.79
CA TRP A 118 7.48 19.08 -18.28
C TRP A 118 8.71 19.53 -19.07
N VAL A 119 9.88 18.96 -18.78
CA VAL A 119 11.15 19.36 -19.38
C VAL A 119 11.84 18.21 -20.10
N PHE A 120 12.10 17.09 -19.42
CA PHE A 120 12.90 15.99 -19.99
C PHE A 120 12.60 14.58 -19.47
N GLY A 121 11.65 14.38 -18.54
CA GLY A 121 11.33 13.04 -18.04
C GLY A 121 10.33 12.25 -18.88
N ASP A 122 10.41 10.91 -18.81
CA ASP A 122 9.52 9.98 -19.53
C ASP A 122 8.72 9.03 -18.63
N ILE A 123 8.82 9.20 -17.32
CA ILE A 123 8.13 8.38 -16.30
C ILE A 123 6.62 8.25 -16.50
N TYR A 124 5.94 9.32 -16.92
CA TYR A 124 4.51 9.24 -17.20
C TYR A 124 4.23 8.40 -18.45
N ASP A 125 5.04 8.52 -19.49
CA ASP A 125 4.92 7.70 -20.70
C ASP A 125 5.24 6.22 -20.41
N ASN A 126 6.25 5.95 -19.59
CA ASN A 126 6.60 4.61 -19.11
C ASN A 126 5.46 4.01 -18.29
N LEU A 127 4.84 4.79 -17.40
CA LEU A 127 3.64 4.38 -16.65
C LEU A 127 2.48 4.02 -17.59
N LEU A 128 2.16 4.88 -18.57
CA LEU A 128 1.08 4.64 -19.53
C LEU A 128 1.34 3.36 -20.35
N ALA A 129 2.59 3.10 -20.69
CA ALA A 129 3.01 1.89 -21.41
C ALA A 129 3.05 0.64 -20.51
N GLY A 130 3.00 0.79 -19.19
CA GLY A 130 3.20 -0.31 -18.25
C GLY A 130 4.64 -0.80 -18.22
N GLN A 131 5.62 0.06 -18.44
CA GLN A 131 7.03 -0.28 -18.70
C GLN A 131 8.02 0.61 -17.92
N LEU A 132 7.81 0.79 -16.61
CA LEU A 132 8.79 1.46 -15.74
C LEU A 132 10.18 0.83 -15.88
N ASP A 133 11.21 1.65 -15.97
CA ASP A 133 12.53 1.23 -16.46
C ASP A 133 13.57 0.90 -15.37
N ASN A 134 13.23 1.14 -14.09
CA ASN A 134 14.11 0.97 -12.93
C ASN A 134 15.33 1.89 -12.95
N LEU A 135 15.18 3.11 -13.45
CA LEU A 135 16.18 4.17 -13.42
C LEU A 135 15.77 5.34 -12.53
N ASN A 136 16.78 6.13 -12.18
CA ASN A 136 16.64 7.41 -11.51
C ASN A 136 17.19 8.49 -12.46
N GLY A 137 16.30 9.24 -13.10
CA GLY A 137 16.59 10.32 -14.04
C GLY A 137 17.01 11.63 -13.38
N VAL A 138 16.73 11.78 -12.08
CA VAL A 138 17.03 12.99 -11.27
C VAL A 138 17.91 12.66 -10.05
N PRO A 139 19.11 12.07 -10.22
CA PRO A 139 19.98 11.70 -9.10
C PRO A 139 20.68 12.93 -8.49
N GLN A 140 21.25 12.74 -7.30
CA GLN A 140 22.08 13.77 -6.66
C GLN A 140 23.18 14.32 -7.59
N GLY A 141 23.30 15.64 -7.68
CA GLY A 141 24.18 16.35 -8.61
C GLY A 141 23.59 16.61 -9.99
N SER A 142 22.34 16.20 -10.23
CA SER A 142 21.50 16.55 -11.37
C SER A 142 20.09 16.87 -10.87
N GLU A 143 20.05 17.71 -9.83
CA GLU A 143 18.82 18.11 -9.16
C GLU A 143 17.83 18.77 -10.13
N ASP A 144 16.56 18.38 -10.02
CA ASP A 144 15.43 18.96 -10.72
C ASP A 144 14.13 18.56 -9.97
N ASP A 145 12.98 18.80 -10.57
CA ASP A 145 11.68 18.33 -10.07
C ASP A 145 11.63 16.79 -10.00
N VAL A 146 11.08 16.23 -8.92
CA VAL A 146 11.11 14.78 -8.64
C VAL A 146 9.70 14.22 -8.58
N SER A 147 9.47 13.22 -9.41
CA SER A 147 8.28 12.37 -9.32
C SER A 147 8.66 10.91 -9.14
N PHE A 148 7.70 10.11 -8.66
CA PHE A 148 7.88 8.69 -8.42
C PHE A 148 6.93 7.84 -9.22
N ALA A 149 7.40 6.65 -9.61
CA ALA A 149 6.54 5.56 -10.01
C ALA A 149 6.99 4.22 -9.42
N MET A 150 6.02 3.36 -9.08
CA MET A 150 6.29 2.02 -8.58
C MET A 150 5.12 1.09 -8.90
N GLY A 151 5.43 -0.17 -9.16
CA GLY A 151 4.42 -1.16 -9.53
C GLY A 151 4.83 -2.60 -9.28
N TRP A 152 3.89 -3.50 -9.57
CA TRP A 152 3.99 -4.94 -9.39
C TRP A 152 3.39 -5.69 -10.58
N ASP A 153 4.14 -6.68 -11.07
CA ASP A 153 3.64 -7.75 -11.91
C ASP A 153 3.56 -9.05 -11.09
N PHE A 154 2.40 -9.69 -11.09
CA PHE A 154 2.19 -10.92 -10.32
C PHE A 154 1.14 -11.84 -10.94
N THR A 155 1.01 -13.06 -10.42
CA THR A 155 0.02 -14.03 -10.87
C THR A 155 -0.69 -14.63 -9.67
N LEU A 156 -2.02 -14.73 -9.75
CA LEU A 156 -2.86 -15.42 -8.78
C LEU A 156 -3.37 -16.73 -9.37
N SER A 157 -3.21 -17.80 -8.59
CA SER A 157 -3.85 -19.10 -8.82
C SER A 157 -5.31 -19.07 -8.38
N ALA A 158 -6.07 -20.10 -8.76
CA ALA A 158 -7.44 -20.26 -8.31
C ALA A 158 -7.52 -20.32 -6.77
N GLY A 159 -8.28 -19.37 -6.19
CA GLY A 159 -8.46 -19.25 -4.74
C GLY A 159 -7.41 -18.40 -4.05
N GLU A 160 -6.44 -17.81 -4.76
CA GLU A 160 -5.52 -16.83 -4.18
C GLU A 160 -6.07 -15.41 -4.26
N THR A 161 -5.66 -14.59 -3.30
CA THR A 161 -5.92 -13.15 -3.26
C THR A 161 -4.61 -12.39 -3.12
N ALA A 162 -4.50 -11.21 -3.72
CA ALA A 162 -3.39 -10.28 -3.50
C ALA A 162 -3.86 -9.00 -2.81
N LEU A 163 -3.03 -8.50 -1.88
CA LEU A 163 -3.09 -7.16 -1.34
C LEU A 163 -1.84 -6.40 -1.76
N VAL A 164 -2.00 -5.40 -2.62
CA VAL A 164 -0.96 -4.40 -2.88
C VAL A 164 -1.16 -3.24 -1.93
N THR A 165 -0.11 -2.81 -1.24
CA THR A 165 -0.10 -1.61 -0.40
C THR A 165 0.92 -0.63 -0.93
N LEU A 166 0.49 0.60 -1.17
CA LEU A 166 1.31 1.75 -1.48
C LEU A 166 1.37 2.66 -0.25
N THR A 167 2.56 3.17 0.07
CA THR A 167 2.77 4.07 1.19
C THR A 167 3.66 5.23 0.79
N LEU A 168 3.12 6.45 0.87
CA LEU A 168 3.87 7.69 0.82
C LEU A 168 3.96 8.29 2.23
N SER A 169 5.17 8.54 2.71
CA SER A 169 5.41 8.92 4.10
C SER A 169 6.60 9.88 4.28
N GLU A 170 6.60 10.59 5.40
CA GLU A 170 7.77 11.34 5.90
C GLU A 170 8.69 10.47 6.77
N GLU A 171 8.25 9.25 7.09
CA GLU A 171 9.00 8.27 7.88
C GLU A 171 9.67 7.25 6.96
N VAL A 172 10.93 6.91 7.27
CA VAL A 172 11.74 5.96 6.49
C VAL A 172 11.07 4.56 6.52
N PRO A 173 10.71 3.99 5.36
CA PRO A 173 10.14 2.65 5.27
C PRO A 173 11.18 1.55 5.54
N GLN A 174 10.70 0.34 5.84
CA GLN A 174 11.54 -0.86 5.81
C GLN A 174 11.49 -1.49 4.41
N GLY A 175 12.60 -2.09 3.97
CA GLY A 175 12.66 -2.79 2.67
C GLY A 175 13.03 -1.87 1.51
N PHE A 176 12.44 -2.12 0.35
CA PHE A 176 12.64 -1.33 -0.87
C PHE A 176 11.79 -0.05 -0.83
N TYR A 177 12.42 1.09 -1.12
CA TYR A 177 11.73 2.38 -1.22
C TYR A 177 12.51 3.37 -2.09
N LEU A 178 11.78 4.37 -2.57
CA LEU A 178 12.29 5.57 -3.24
C LEU A 178 12.24 6.73 -2.25
N ALA A 179 13.15 7.69 -2.39
CA ALA A 179 13.14 8.91 -1.60
C ALA A 179 13.33 10.14 -2.49
N GLN A 180 12.62 11.21 -2.16
CA GLN A 180 12.71 12.53 -2.78
C GLN A 180 13.32 13.40 -1.71
N VAL A 181 14.54 13.81 -1.96
CA VAL A 181 15.34 14.57 -1.03
C VAL A 181 15.35 16.02 -1.48
N ASP A 182 14.95 16.88 -0.56
CA ASP A 182 14.80 18.30 -0.76
C ASP A 182 15.35 19.05 0.49
N PRO A 183 15.92 20.27 0.37
CA PRO A 183 16.39 21.02 1.53
C PRO A 183 15.36 21.27 2.65
N ALA A 184 14.07 21.27 2.33
CA ALA A 184 12.96 21.43 3.27
C ALA A 184 12.35 20.09 3.74
N GLY A 185 12.72 18.93 3.17
CA GLY A 185 12.12 17.64 3.53
C GLY A 185 12.67 16.42 2.81
N THR A 186 12.36 15.24 3.36
CA THR A 186 12.50 13.99 2.62
C THR A 186 11.21 13.20 2.71
N HIS A 187 10.70 12.82 1.55
CA HIS A 187 9.51 11.98 1.43
C HIS A 187 9.88 10.65 0.82
N TYR A 188 9.21 9.60 1.25
CA TYR A 188 9.50 8.23 0.88
C TYR A 188 8.29 7.62 0.20
N PHE A 189 8.54 6.86 -0.87
CA PHE A 189 7.53 6.02 -1.50
C PHE A 189 7.95 4.56 -1.43
N SER A 190 7.08 3.72 -0.88
CA SER A 190 7.29 2.28 -0.78
C SER A 190 6.04 1.52 -1.16
N SER A 191 6.21 0.24 -1.51
CA SER A 191 5.08 -0.65 -1.72
C SER A 191 5.39 -2.09 -1.32
N SER A 192 4.33 -2.85 -1.06
CA SER A 192 4.39 -4.27 -0.77
C SER A 192 3.28 -5.03 -1.48
N LEU A 193 3.57 -6.27 -1.87
CA LEU A 193 2.60 -7.24 -2.37
C LEU A 193 2.52 -8.43 -1.42
N GLU A 194 1.32 -8.76 -0.95
CA GLU A 194 1.03 -9.97 -0.18
C GLU A 194 0.06 -10.86 -0.95
N ILE A 195 0.47 -12.10 -1.27
CA ILE A 195 -0.40 -13.12 -1.87
C ILE A 195 -0.75 -14.15 -0.80
N GLN A 196 -2.06 -14.37 -0.62
CA GLN A 196 -2.59 -15.36 0.32
C GLN A 196 -3.45 -16.37 -0.42
N SER A 197 -3.34 -17.65 -0.06
CA SER A 197 -4.30 -18.66 -0.50
C SER A 197 -5.52 -18.63 0.42
N SER A 198 -6.72 -18.54 -0.16
CA SER A 198 -7.95 -18.85 0.56
C SER A 198 -7.87 -20.32 1.00
N PRO A 199 -8.18 -20.66 2.26
CA PRO A 199 -8.25 -22.05 2.65
C PRO A 199 -9.26 -22.75 1.74
N SER A 200 -8.83 -23.85 1.09
CA SER A 200 -9.76 -24.70 0.33
C SER A 200 -10.99 -24.97 1.19
N PRO A 201 -12.21 -24.90 0.65
CA PRO A 201 -13.41 -25.26 1.40
C PRO A 201 -13.16 -26.62 2.02
N VAL A 202 -13.05 -26.67 3.36
CA VAL A 202 -12.94 -27.94 4.07
C VAL A 202 -14.19 -28.71 3.67
N PRO A 203 -14.08 -29.88 2.98
CA PRO A 203 -15.26 -30.63 2.60
C PRO A 203 -16.08 -30.85 3.86
N GLU A 204 -17.32 -30.36 3.90
CA GLU A 204 -18.19 -30.62 5.04
C GLU A 204 -18.20 -32.13 5.22
N PRO A 205 -17.74 -32.64 6.38
CA PRO A 205 -17.62 -34.08 6.53
C PRO A 205 -19.01 -34.65 6.33
N ALA A 206 -19.08 -35.83 5.70
CA ALA A 206 -20.30 -36.60 5.49
C ALA A 206 -21.05 -36.94 6.80
N THR A 207 -20.67 -36.35 7.93
CA THR A 207 -21.35 -36.28 9.22
C THR A 207 -22.85 -36.02 9.08
N ILE A 208 -23.33 -35.16 8.17
CA ILE A 208 -24.79 -35.01 7.96
C ILE A 208 -25.41 -36.29 7.36
N LEU A 209 -24.72 -36.92 6.40
CA LEU A 209 -25.16 -38.20 5.81
C LEU A 209 -25.06 -39.36 6.82
N LEU A 210 -24.05 -39.35 7.70
CA LEU A 210 -23.82 -40.35 8.74
C LEU A 210 -24.81 -40.22 9.90
N PHE A 211 -25.13 -38.98 10.33
CA PHE A 211 -26.22 -38.73 11.28
C PHE A 211 -27.58 -39.10 10.70
N GLY A 212 -27.84 -38.74 9.43
CA GLY A 212 -29.09 -39.09 8.74
C GLY A 212 -29.31 -40.60 8.61
N THR A 213 -28.27 -41.35 8.22
CA THR A 213 -28.34 -42.81 8.13
C THR A 213 -28.42 -43.50 9.50
N GLY A 214 -27.72 -42.97 10.51
CA GLY A 214 -27.78 -43.46 11.89
C GLY A 214 -29.17 -43.33 12.53
N VAL A 215 -29.86 -42.21 12.31
CA VAL A 215 -31.23 -42.00 12.82
C VAL A 215 -32.24 -42.92 12.13
N ILE A 216 -32.13 -43.11 10.80
CA ILE A 216 -33.00 -44.04 10.07
C ILE A 216 -32.78 -45.49 10.54
N GLY A 217 -31.54 -45.90 10.78
CA GLY A 217 -31.20 -47.21 11.32
C GLY A 217 -31.80 -47.46 12.72
N ALA A 218 -31.72 -46.47 13.62
CA ALA A 218 -32.27 -46.57 14.98
C ALA A 218 -33.81 -46.64 14.99
N VAL A 219 -34.47 -45.91 14.08
CA VAL A 219 -35.93 -45.95 13.93
C VAL A 219 -36.40 -47.29 13.36
N GLY A 220 -35.70 -47.84 12.36
CA GLY A 220 -36.02 -49.12 11.74
C GLY A 220 -35.95 -50.32 12.71
N ILE A 221 -34.97 -50.33 13.63
CA ILE A 221 -34.84 -51.38 14.65
C ILE A 221 -35.99 -51.34 15.67
N ARG A 222 -36.51 -50.15 15.99
CA ARG A 222 -37.60 -49.98 16.96
C ARG A 222 -38.94 -50.53 16.47
N PHE A 223 -39.20 -50.52 15.16
CA PHE A 223 -40.41 -51.07 14.57
C PHE A 223 -40.38 -52.61 14.45
N LYS A 224 -39.20 -53.21 14.30
CA LYS A 224 -39.06 -54.68 14.22
C LYS A 224 -39.36 -55.38 15.55
N ASN A 225 -39.06 -54.74 16.69
CA ASN A 225 -39.23 -55.34 18.01
C ASN A 225 -40.67 -55.26 18.58
N LYS A 226 -41.61 -54.60 17.89
CA LYS A 226 -43.04 -54.56 18.28
C LYS A 226 -43.91 -55.64 17.60
N GLY A 227 -43.35 -56.45 16.71
CA GLY A 227 -44.11 -57.43 15.92
C GLY A 227 -44.05 -58.88 16.41
N SER A 228 -43.35 -59.17 17.52
CA SER A 228 -43.16 -60.55 18.00
C SER A 228 -43.73 -60.69 19.42
N SER A 229 -45.05 -60.75 19.52
CA SER A 229 -45.77 -61.23 20.70
C SER A 229 -46.97 -62.03 20.19
N ASN A 230 -46.80 -63.34 20.10
CA ASN A 230 -47.83 -64.37 20.12
C ASN A 230 -47.14 -65.72 20.37
#